data_AF-A0A4U6CNP1-F1
#
_entry.id   AF-A0A4U6CNP1-F1
#
_cell.length_a   1.000
_cell.length_b   1.000
_cell.length_c   1.000
_cell.angle_alpha   90.00
_cell.angle_beta   90.00
_cell.angle_gamma   90.00
#
_symmetry.space_group_name_H-M   'P 1'
#
loop_
_entity.id
_entity.type
_entity.pdbx_description
1 polymer ?
#
loop_
_entity_poly.entity_id
_entity_poly.type
_entity_poly.pdbx_seq_one_letter_code
_entity_poly.pdbx_strand_id
1 'polypeptide(L)'
;MARKINLILQGKGGTGKSLFTYLRALSEMGSSSLFVDADGFARTSNNQLIFLPEKRKTTLSIQTTGQSPGKIDLATFIQSLNMLSFENESFIDFGSLESRQILELDLQNPEFAPDCDALGLISPLSYNSRRWW
;
A
#
# COMPACT_ATOMS: atom_id res chain seq x y z
N MET A 1 -9.80 -8.42 -16.09
CA MET A 1 -8.60 -8.83 -15.30
C MET A 1 -8.86 -8.45 -13.85
N ALA A 2 -8.43 -9.27 -12.89
CA ALA A 2 -8.50 -8.91 -11.48
C ALA A 2 -7.52 -7.76 -11.20
N ARG A 3 -7.93 -6.79 -10.38
CA ARG A 3 -7.05 -5.71 -9.89
C ARG A 3 -5.91 -6.34 -9.07
N LYS A 4 -4.68 -5.91 -9.29
CA LYS A 4 -3.51 -6.37 -8.53
C LYS A 4 -2.96 -5.22 -7.70
N ILE A 5 -3.00 -5.35 -6.38
CA ILE A 5 -2.52 -4.35 -5.44
C ILE A 5 -1.22 -4.87 -4.80
N ASN A 6 -0.13 -4.14 -4.98
CA ASN A 6 1.16 -4.44 -4.36
C ASN A 6 1.39 -3.44 -3.22
N LEU A 7 1.38 -3.92 -1.98
CA LEU A 7 1.66 -3.11 -0.80
C LEU A 7 3.16 -3.13 -0.51
N ILE A 8 3.79 -1.95 -0.46
CA ILE A 8 5.20 -1.80 -0.12
C ILE A 8 5.26 -1.37 1.35
N LEU A 9 5.41 -2.35 2.24
CA LEU A 9 5.34 -2.17 3.69
C LEU A 9 6.68 -2.43 4.36
N GLN A 10 7.12 -1.51 5.23
CA GLN A 10 8.27 -1.73 6.11
C GLN A 10 8.22 -0.76 7.30
N GLY A 11 8.07 -1.31 8.50
CA GLY A 11 7.92 -0.55 9.73
C GLY A 11 9.18 0.19 10.20
N LYS A 12 10.37 -0.13 9.66
CA LYS A 12 11.59 0.65 9.92
C LYS A 12 11.80 1.75 8.87
N GLY A 13 12.14 2.96 9.32
CA GLY A 13 12.54 4.06 8.44
C GLY A 13 13.92 3.84 7.81
N GLY A 14 14.19 4.45 6.66
CA GLY A 14 15.51 4.41 6.02
C GLY A 14 15.91 3.07 5.37
N THR A 15 14.98 2.16 5.17
CA THR A 15 15.24 0.81 4.61
C THR A 15 15.20 0.75 3.09
N GLY A 16 15.00 1.88 2.40
CA GLY A 16 14.97 1.95 0.94
C GLY A 16 13.61 1.64 0.28
N LYS A 17 12.48 1.78 0.98
CA LYS A 17 11.13 1.62 0.37
C LYS A 17 10.92 2.52 -0.85
N SER A 18 11.15 3.83 -0.71
CA SER A 18 10.97 4.76 -1.83
C SER A 18 11.95 4.49 -2.97
N LEU A 19 13.17 4.03 -2.67
CA LEU A 19 14.11 3.55 -3.70
C LEU A 19 13.56 2.31 -4.42
N PHE A 20 12.97 1.35 -3.70
CA PHE A 20 12.32 0.20 -4.30
C PHE A 20 11.15 0.62 -5.19
N THR A 21 10.29 1.54 -4.73
CA THR A 21 9.20 2.13 -5.52
C THR A 21 9.73 2.77 -6.81
N TYR A 22 10.81 3.55 -6.71
CA TYR A 22 11.48 4.18 -7.84
C TYR A 22 12.01 3.15 -8.85
N LEU A 23 12.74 2.13 -8.39
CA LEU A 23 13.28 1.07 -9.25
C LEU A 23 12.15 0.26 -9.92
N ARG A 24 11.05 0.02 -9.19
CA ARG A 24 9.88 -0.64 -9.75
C ARG A 24 9.25 0.21 -10.85
N ALA A 25 9.11 1.51 -10.64
CA ALA A 25 8.63 2.44 -11.67
C ALA A 25 9.49 2.43 -12.93
N LEU A 26 10.81 2.38 -12.80
CA LEU A 26 11.72 2.23 -13.94
C LEU A 26 11.49 0.91 -14.69
N SER A 27 11.29 -0.20 -13.97
CA SER A 27 10.99 -1.51 -14.59
C SER A 27 9.63 -1.56 -15.29
N GLU A 28 8.72 -0.64 -14.94
CA GLU A 28 7.33 -0.56 -15.40
C GLU A 28 7.11 0.59 -16.40
N MET A 29 8.17 1.10 -17.04
CA MET A 29 8.06 2.24 -17.97
C MET A 29 7.12 1.99 -19.16
N GLY A 30 7.04 0.75 -19.64
CA GLY A 30 6.16 0.35 -20.73
C GLY A 30 4.74 -0.06 -20.33
N SER A 31 4.41 -0.08 -19.03
CA SER A 31 3.11 -0.52 -18.53
C SER A 31 2.19 0.64 -18.15
N SER A 32 0.93 0.30 -17.84
CA SER A 32 -0.07 1.23 -17.30
C SER A 32 -0.18 1.17 -15.78
N SER A 33 0.83 0.62 -15.09
CA SER A 33 0.85 0.47 -13.64
C SER A 33 0.82 1.83 -12.94
N LEU A 34 0.05 1.89 -11.84
CA LEU A 34 -0.13 3.07 -11.00
C LEU A 34 0.84 3.02 -9.82
N PHE A 35 1.43 4.18 -9.50
CA PHE A 35 2.24 4.36 -8.31
C PHE A 35 1.51 5.29 -7.35
N VAL A 36 1.31 4.82 -6.13
CA VAL A 36 0.52 5.50 -5.10
C VAL A 36 1.44 5.84 -3.95
N ASP A 37 1.56 7.12 -3.66
CA ASP A 37 2.26 7.62 -2.48
C ASP A 37 1.27 7.67 -1.31
N ALA A 38 1.45 6.78 -0.34
CA ALA A 38 0.63 6.73 0.88
C ALA A 38 1.41 7.21 2.12
N ASP A 39 2.52 7.94 1.93
CA ASP A 39 3.23 8.65 2.99
C ASP A 39 2.57 10.03 3.21
N GLY A 40 1.81 10.14 4.29
CA GLY A 40 1.05 11.35 4.63
C GLY A 40 1.91 12.58 4.94
N PHE A 41 3.23 12.42 5.16
CA PHE A 41 4.08 13.49 5.67
C PHE A 41 5.18 13.93 4.70
N ALA A 42 5.76 13.03 3.90
CA ALA A 42 7.01 13.34 3.21
C ALA A 42 6.89 13.53 1.69
N ARG A 43 5.77 13.15 1.05
CA ARG A 43 5.53 13.18 -0.42
C ARG A 43 6.73 12.74 -1.27
N THR A 44 7.60 11.89 -0.69
CA THR A 44 8.97 11.74 -1.17
C THR A 44 8.98 10.93 -2.45
N SER A 45 8.06 9.98 -2.55
CA SER A 45 7.91 9.10 -3.69
C SER A 45 7.35 9.87 -4.89
N ASN A 46 6.39 10.79 -4.71
CA ASN A 46 5.92 11.63 -5.82
C ASN A 46 7.03 12.50 -6.45
N ASN A 47 7.89 13.10 -5.62
CA ASN A 47 9.04 13.87 -6.12
C ASN A 47 10.06 12.97 -6.84
N GLN A 48 10.31 11.77 -6.33
CA GLN A 48 11.23 10.80 -6.94
C GLN A 48 10.70 10.24 -8.27
N LEU A 49 9.37 10.18 -8.42
CA LEU A 49 8.68 9.64 -9.59
C LEU A 49 8.36 10.72 -10.64
N ILE A 50 9.01 11.88 -10.62
CA ILE A 50 8.74 12.99 -11.56
C ILE A 50 8.78 12.59 -13.04
N PHE A 51 9.55 11.55 -13.39
CA PHE A 51 9.65 11.03 -14.75
C PHE A 51 8.39 10.28 -15.23
N LEU A 52 7.52 9.83 -14.31
CA LEU A 52 6.25 9.22 -14.68
C LEU A 52 5.21 10.31 -15.01
N PRO A 53 4.34 10.07 -16.02
CA PRO A 53 3.19 10.93 -16.27
C PRO A 53 2.27 11.03 -15.05
N GLU A 54 1.61 12.19 -14.86
CA GLU A 54 0.70 12.42 -13.73
C GLU A 54 -0.43 11.38 -13.63
N LYS A 55 -0.95 10.90 -14.76
CA LYS A 55 -1.97 9.82 -14.79
C LYS A 55 -1.50 8.49 -14.18
N ARG A 56 -0.19 8.32 -13.96
CA ARG A 56 0.43 7.11 -13.39
C ARG A 56 0.88 7.30 -11.93
N LYS A 57 0.59 8.45 -11.34
CA LYS A 57 0.92 8.76 -9.95
C LYS A 57 -0.29 9.30 -9.23
N THR A 58 -0.44 8.97 -7.96
CA THR A 58 -1.44 9.61 -7.10
C THR A 58 -0.99 9.56 -5.64
N THR A 59 -1.68 10.30 -4.78
CA THR A 59 -1.49 10.21 -3.33
C THR A 59 -2.72 9.53 -2.72
N LEU A 60 -2.48 8.64 -1.77
CA LEU A 60 -3.52 8.06 -0.95
C LEU A 60 -3.35 8.54 0.50
N SER A 61 -4.29 9.33 0.96
CA SER A 61 -4.38 9.68 2.38
C SER A 61 -5.26 8.65 3.09
N ILE A 62 -4.65 7.78 3.89
CA ILE A 62 -5.42 6.93 4.79
C ILE A 62 -5.88 7.80 5.96
N GLN A 63 -7.19 8.05 6.02
CA GLN A 63 -7.78 8.73 7.16
C GLN A 63 -7.61 7.86 8.40
N THR A 64 -7.41 8.48 9.56
CA THR A 64 -7.35 7.75 10.83
C THR A 64 -8.62 8.04 11.61
N THR A 65 -9.30 7.01 12.09
CA THR A 65 -10.58 7.13 12.77
C THR A 65 -10.39 7.58 14.22
N GLY A 66 -11.35 8.36 14.71
CA GLY A 66 -11.30 9.03 16.00
C GLY A 66 -11.55 8.12 17.20
N GLN A 67 -10.48 7.86 17.95
CA GLN A 67 -10.33 7.88 19.43
C GLN A 67 -8.85 8.04 19.80
N SER A 68 -7.94 7.73 18.87
CA SER A 68 -6.51 8.03 18.92
C SER A 68 -6.06 8.52 17.55
N PRO A 69 -5.80 9.83 17.36
CA PRO A 69 -5.29 10.37 16.10
C PRO A 69 -4.08 9.57 15.62
N GLY A 70 -4.09 9.13 14.37
CA GLY A 70 -2.98 8.39 13.80
C GLY A 70 -3.11 6.87 13.82
N LYS A 71 -4.21 6.26 14.28
CA LYS A 71 -4.43 4.81 14.18
C LYS A 71 -5.24 4.44 12.93
N ILE A 72 -4.69 3.54 12.12
CA ILE A 72 -5.33 2.91 10.97
C ILE A 72 -6.09 1.68 11.47
N ASP A 73 -7.39 1.60 11.17
CA ASP A 73 -8.19 0.38 11.34
C ASP A 73 -8.45 -0.32 10.00
N LEU A 74 -8.92 -1.56 10.06
CA LEU A 74 -9.10 -2.40 8.88
C LEU A 74 -10.16 -1.84 7.93
N ALA A 75 -11.28 -1.34 8.48
CA ALA A 75 -12.36 -0.75 7.69
C ALA A 75 -11.86 0.45 6.88
N THR A 76 -11.11 1.34 7.51
CA THR A 76 -10.57 2.55 6.87
C THR A 76 -9.48 2.22 5.88
N PHE A 77 -8.65 1.21 6.16
CA PHE A 77 -7.67 0.70 5.22
C PHE A 77 -8.33 0.14 3.95
N ILE A 78 -9.33 -0.74 4.09
CA ILE A 78 -10.09 -1.30 2.98
C ILE A 78 -10.79 -0.21 2.17
N GLN A 79 -11.45 0.73 2.85
CA GLN A 79 -12.12 1.85 2.19
C GLN A 79 -11.11 2.69 1.38
N SER A 80 -9.93 2.94 1.94
CA SER A 80 -8.85 3.66 1.26
C SER A 80 -8.38 2.95 -0.01
N LEU A 81 -8.24 1.62 0.03
CA LEU A 81 -7.89 0.84 -1.14
C LEU A 81 -9.01 0.81 -2.19
N ASN A 82 -10.27 0.74 -1.77
CA ASN A 82 -11.42 0.77 -2.68
C ASN A 82 -11.60 2.11 -3.41
N MET A 83 -11.13 3.21 -2.82
CA MET A 83 -11.09 4.51 -3.49
C MET A 83 -10.08 4.56 -4.65
N LEU A 84 -9.10 3.63 -4.70
CA LEU A 84 -8.18 3.53 -5.83
C LEU A 84 -8.89 2.89 -7.03
N SER A 85 -9.47 3.74 -7.89
CA SER A 85 -10.22 3.33 -9.07
C SER A 85 -9.33 3.25 -10.31
N PHE A 86 -8.59 2.16 -10.50
CA PHE A 86 -7.85 1.95 -11.76
C PHE A 86 -7.99 0.52 -12.30
N GLU A 87 -7.82 0.41 -13.62
CA GLU A 87 -8.07 -0.80 -14.40
C GLU A 87 -6.91 -1.83 -14.32
N ASN A 88 -5.76 -1.47 -13.75
CA ASN A 88 -4.50 -2.21 -13.82
C ASN A 88 -3.80 -2.40 -12.45
N GLU A 89 -2.55 -2.89 -12.49
CA GLU A 89 -1.69 -3.12 -11.32
C GLU A 89 -1.29 -1.80 -10.61
N SER A 90 -1.32 -1.81 -9.28
CA SER A 90 -0.96 -0.67 -8.43
C SER A 90 0.18 -1.04 -7.48
N PHE A 91 1.09 -0.09 -7.25
CA PHE A 91 2.17 -0.16 -6.26
C PHE A 91 1.97 0.96 -5.25
N ILE A 92 1.75 0.60 -3.98
CA ILE A 92 1.43 1.57 -2.92
C ILE A 92 2.59 1.64 -1.94
N ASP A 93 3.23 2.80 -1.85
CA ASP A 93 4.36 3.07 -0.97
C ASP A 93 3.89 3.71 0.33
N PHE A 94 4.00 2.97 1.43
CA PHE A 94 3.57 3.44 2.75
C PHE A 94 4.74 4.00 3.54
N GLY A 95 4.46 5.08 4.27
CA GLY A 95 5.37 5.58 5.29
C GLY A 95 5.64 4.52 6.38
N SER A 96 6.69 4.75 7.17
CA SER A 96 7.11 3.77 8.18
C SER A 96 6.10 3.59 9.30
N LEU A 97 5.33 4.63 9.64
CA LEU A 97 4.31 4.57 10.70
C LEU A 97 3.10 3.79 10.21
N GLU A 98 2.59 4.14 9.03
CA GLU A 98 1.47 3.49 8.36
C GLU A 98 1.78 2.02 8.13
N SER A 99 3.00 1.70 7.67
CA SER A 99 3.47 0.33 7.48
C SER A 99 3.35 -0.51 8.76
N ARG A 100 3.71 0.02 9.93
CA ARG A 100 3.60 -0.74 11.20
C ARG A 100 2.16 -1.09 11.51
N GLN A 101 1.27 -0.10 11.36
CA GLN A 101 -0.14 -0.28 11.70
C GLN A 101 -0.84 -1.23 10.73
N ILE A 102 -0.55 -1.14 9.43
CA ILE A 102 -1.09 -2.06 8.43
C ILE A 102 -0.64 -3.50 8.70
N LEU A 103 0.61 -3.70 9.12
CA LEU A 103 1.14 -5.02 9.48
C LEU A 103 0.47 -5.63 10.73
N GLU A 104 -0.20 -4.82 11.55
CA GLU A 104 -0.94 -5.25 12.75
C GLU A 104 -2.44 -5.49 12.49
N LEU A 105 -2.93 -5.21 11.27
CA LEU A 105 -4.35 -5.42 10.93
C LEU A 105 -4.70 -6.91 10.87
N ASP A 106 -5.84 -7.27 11.49
CA ASP A 106 -6.40 -8.61 11.41
C ASP A 106 -7.14 -8.83 10.08
N LEU A 107 -6.38 -9.15 9.02
CA LEU A 107 -6.93 -9.43 7.69
C LEU A 107 -7.85 -10.67 7.65
N GLN A 108 -7.91 -11.47 8.73
CA GLN A 108 -8.80 -12.64 8.85
C GLN A 108 -10.11 -12.32 9.57
N ASN A 109 -10.35 -11.06 9.95
CA ASN A 109 -11.59 -10.64 10.58
C ASN A 109 -12.80 -11.07 9.70
N PRO A 110 -13.71 -11.92 10.19
CA PRO A 110 -14.83 -12.44 9.40
C PRO A 110 -15.76 -11.36 8.83
N GLU A 111 -15.86 -10.21 9.49
CA GLU A 111 -16.65 -9.06 9.02
C GLU A 111 -16.10 -8.49 7.71
N PHE A 112 -14.77 -8.47 7.56
CA PHE A 112 -14.07 -7.84 6.43
C PHE A 112 -13.41 -8.84 5.48
N ALA A 113 -13.45 -10.15 5.79
CA ALA A 113 -12.85 -11.20 4.97
C ALA A 113 -13.29 -11.15 3.49
N PRO A 114 -14.59 -10.93 3.15
CA PRO A 114 -15.00 -10.81 1.74
C PRO A 114 -14.32 -9.65 1.01
N ASP A 115 -14.13 -8.51 1.68
CA ASP A 115 -13.47 -7.33 1.11
C ASP A 115 -11.96 -7.55 0.97
N CYS A 116 -11.32 -8.17 1.97
CA CYS A 116 -9.92 -8.57 1.90
C CYS A 116 -9.66 -9.52 0.73
N ASP A 117 -10.51 -10.55 0.57
CA ASP A 117 -10.42 -11.52 -0.52
C ASP A 117 -10.63 -10.85 -1.89
N ALA A 118 -11.61 -9.95 -2.01
CA ALA A 118 -11.87 -9.20 -3.23
C ALA A 118 -10.70 -8.28 -3.63
N LEU A 119 -9.97 -7.75 -2.64
CA LEU A 119 -8.77 -6.95 -2.83
C LEU A 119 -7.49 -7.81 -3.00
N GLY A 120 -7.59 -9.13 -2.86
CA GLY A 120 -6.44 -10.05 -2.90
C GLY A 120 -5.47 -9.85 -1.73
N LEU A 121 -5.95 -9.34 -0.60
CA LEU A 121 -5.16 -9.14 0.61
C LEU A 121 -5.01 -10.48 1.34
N ILE A 122 -3.81 -11.04 1.29
CA ILE A 122 -3.50 -12.29 1.98
C ILE A 122 -2.70 -11.95 3.25
N SER A 123 -3.13 -12.49 4.39
CA SER A 123 -2.41 -12.32 5.66
C SER A 123 -0.95 -12.77 5.55
N PRO A 124 0.04 -11.98 5.99
CA PRO A 124 1.44 -12.43 6.06
C PRO A 124 1.61 -13.67 6.96
N LEU A 125 0.70 -13.86 7.93
CA LEU A 125 0.74 -14.99 8.87
C LEU A 125 0.29 -16.31 8.23
N SER A 126 -0.49 -16.30 7.14
CA SER A 126 -0.74 -17.52 6.35
C SER A 126 0.45 -17.89 5.46
N TYR A 127 1.39 -16.97 5.24
CA TYR A 127 2.61 -17.19 4.48
C TYR A 127 3.77 -17.77 5.33
N ASN A 128 3.64 -17.77 6.66
CA ASN A 128 4.76 -18.06 7.58
C ASN A 128 4.61 -19.37 8.38
N SER A 129 4.29 -20.46 7.69
CA SER A 129 4.62 -21.82 8.18
C SER A 129 6.00 -22.31 7.71
N ARG A 130 6.74 -21.52 6.92
CA ARG A 130 8.14 -21.82 6.56
C ARG A 130 9.07 -20.79 7.14
N ARG A 131 9.56 -21.13 8.35
CA ARG A 131 10.74 -20.56 9.00
C ARG A 131 11.86 -20.32 7.98
N TRP A 132 12.37 -19.10 7.95
CA TRP A 132 13.74 -18.82 7.56
C TRP A 132 14.51 -18.42 8.81
N TRP A 133 14.94 -19.43 9.56
CA TRP A 133 16.12 -19.44 10.42
C TRP A 133 16.67 -20.87 10.38
#